data_AF-A0AAD3X3E2-F1
#
_entry.id   AF-A0AAD3X3E2-F1
#
_cell.length_a   1.000
_cell.length_b   1.000
_cell.length_c   1.000
_cell.angle_alpha   90.00
_cell.angle_beta   90.00
_cell.angle_gamma   90.00
#
_symmetry.space_group_name_H-M   'P 1'
#
loop_
_entity.id
_entity.type
_entity.pdbx_description
1 polymer ?
#
loop_
_entity_poly.entity_id
_entity_poly.type
_entity_poly.pdbx_seq_one_letter_code
_entity_poly.pdbx_strand_id
1 'polypeptide(L)'
;MTPEERMNTFLLHPEWFGGDRIPERFVVSAELRKRLREWNQVWETVLDPVTEMRWPDPQIRRTWIAEGEQLVADLQAELGPGLSVVGDFARYAPPRRS
;
A
#
# COMPACT_ATOMS: atom_id res chain seq x y z
N MET A 1 -16.79 -13.21 -2.07
CA MET A 1 -16.94 -11.83 -1.59
C MET A 1 -18.40 -11.43 -1.66
N THR A 2 -19.07 -11.47 -0.51
CA THR A 2 -20.45 -11.03 -0.32
C THR A 2 -20.53 -9.48 -0.37
N PRO A 3 -21.72 -8.89 -0.54
CA PRO A 3 -21.88 -7.44 -0.50
C PRO A 3 -21.39 -6.80 0.81
N GLU A 4 -21.55 -7.48 1.95
CA GLU A 4 -21.07 -7.04 3.27
C GLU A 4 -19.54 -7.07 3.37
N GLU A 5 -18.90 -8.12 2.83
CA GLU A 5 -17.43 -8.19 2.75
C GLU A 5 -16.85 -7.03 1.93
N ARG A 6 -17.56 -6.57 0.87
CA ARG A 6 -17.15 -5.40 0.09
C ARG A 6 -17.27 -4.08 0.85
N MET A 7 -18.28 -3.95 1.73
CA MET A 7 -18.47 -2.74 2.54
C MET A 7 -17.40 -2.60 3.63
N ASN A 8 -16.82 -3.72 4.07
CA ASN A 8 -15.79 -3.77 5.12
C ASN A 8 -14.38 -4.07 4.59
N THR A 9 -14.12 -3.86 3.29
CA THR A 9 -12.77 -4.00 2.74
C THR A 9 -12.09 -2.63 2.64
N PHE A 10 -10.91 -2.49 3.24
CA PHE A 10 -10.01 -1.36 3.05
C PHE A 10 -8.89 -1.78 2.10
N LEU A 11 -8.90 -1.22 0.89
CA LEU A 11 -7.83 -1.40 -0.08
C LEU A 11 -6.71 -0.41 0.22
N LEU A 12 -5.56 -0.92 0.65
CA LEU A 12 -4.34 -0.14 0.68
C LEU A 12 -3.75 -0.10 -0.74
N HIS A 13 -3.59 1.11 -1.27
CA HIS A 13 -2.96 1.35 -2.55
C HIS A 13 -2.14 2.63 -2.49
N PRO A 14 -1.07 2.74 -3.30
CA PRO A 14 -0.27 3.95 -3.28
C PRO A 14 -1.06 5.16 -3.75
N GLU A 15 -0.68 6.33 -3.24
CA GLU A 15 -1.25 7.61 -3.64
C GLU A 15 -0.16 8.65 -3.94
N TRP A 16 -0.46 9.49 -4.92
CA TRP A 16 0.27 10.74 -5.18
C TRP A 16 0.19 11.70 -3.99
N PHE A 17 1.20 12.54 -3.82
CA PHE A 17 1.34 13.53 -2.74
C PHE A 17 1.65 12.95 -1.34
N GLY A 18 2.13 11.70 -1.25
CA GLY A 18 2.66 11.14 -0.01
C GLY A 18 1.68 11.08 1.17
N GLY A 19 0.37 10.98 0.93
CA GLY A 19 -0.65 10.86 1.99
C GLY A 19 -0.56 9.54 2.78
N ASP A 20 -1.25 9.43 3.92
CA ASP A 20 -1.36 8.15 4.65
C ASP A 20 -2.59 7.31 4.21
N ARG A 21 -3.51 7.90 3.44
CA ARG A 21 -4.75 7.28 2.94
C ARG A 21 -5.68 6.69 3.99
N ILE A 22 -5.46 6.96 5.27
CA ILE A 22 -6.31 6.44 6.34
C ILE A 22 -7.43 7.45 6.61
N PRO A 23 -8.70 7.13 6.29
CA PRO A 23 -9.83 7.95 6.70
C PRO A 23 -9.75 8.36 8.17
N GLU A 24 -10.11 9.61 8.49
CA GLU A 24 -10.06 10.13 9.86
C GLU A 24 -10.88 9.30 10.87
N ARG A 25 -11.92 8.61 10.39
CA ARG A 25 -12.73 7.68 11.19
C ARG A 25 -11.95 6.47 11.72
N PHE A 26 -10.80 6.16 11.14
CA PHE A 26 -9.95 5.05 11.56
C PHE A 26 -8.83 5.57 12.47
N VAL A 27 -8.81 5.03 13.69
CA VAL A 27 -7.79 5.31 14.68
C VAL A 27 -6.64 4.34 14.46
N VAL A 28 -5.57 4.83 13.85
CA VAL A 28 -4.31 4.11 13.65
C VAL A 28 -3.18 4.87 14.32
N SER A 29 -2.11 4.19 14.67
CA SER A 29 -0.96 4.78 15.32
C SER A 29 -0.27 5.83 14.44
N ALA A 30 0.31 6.84 15.08
CA ALA A 30 1.07 7.89 14.38
C ALA A 30 2.29 7.31 13.64
N GLU A 31 2.87 6.23 14.17
CA GLU A 31 3.98 5.51 13.55
C GLU A 31 3.55 4.80 12.27
N LEU A 32 2.40 4.12 12.27
CA LEU A 32 1.88 3.47 11.07
C LEU A 32 1.52 4.49 9.99
N ARG A 33 0.91 5.62 10.36
CA ARG A 33 0.68 6.74 9.43
C ARG A 33 1.97 7.29 8.85
N LYS A 34 3.03 7.40 9.65
CA LYS A 34 4.35 7.84 9.18
C LYS A 34 4.92 6.86 8.16
N ARG A 35 4.93 5.56 8.45
CA ARG A 35 5.42 4.53 7.53
C ARG A 35 4.62 4.48 6.22
N LEU A 36 3.30 4.67 6.27
CA LEU A 36 2.46 4.78 5.07
C LEU A 36 2.87 5.97 4.18
N ARG A 37 3.17 7.13 4.78
CA ARG A 37 3.65 8.31 4.05
C ARG A 37 5.01 8.06 3.40
N GLU A 38 5.95 7.46 4.13
CA GLU A 38 7.28 7.12 3.63
C GLU A 38 7.19 6.12 2.47
N TRP A 39 6.36 5.08 2.61
CA TRP A 39 6.10 4.11 1.56
C TRP A 39 5.48 4.73 0.30
N ASN A 40 4.56 5.69 0.45
CA ASN A 40 4.00 6.47 -0.66
C ASN A 40 5.01 7.41 -1.30
N GLN A 41 5.89 8.04 -0.51
CA GLN A 41 6.99 8.86 -1.05
C GLN A 41 7.95 8.04 -1.90
N VAL A 42 8.29 6.81 -1.51
CA VAL A 42 9.12 5.92 -2.33
C VAL A 42 8.41 5.63 -3.66
N TRP A 43 7.11 5.36 -3.63
CA TRP A 43 6.34 5.14 -4.84
C TRP A 43 6.31 6.37 -5.76
N GLU A 44 6.08 7.56 -5.20
CA GLU A 44 6.02 8.82 -5.95
C GLU A 44 7.37 9.23 -6.53
N THR A 45 8.44 9.18 -5.73
CA THR A 45 9.74 9.76 -6.09
C THR A 45 10.67 8.79 -6.82
N VAL A 46 10.62 7.50 -6.47
CA VAL A 46 11.55 6.49 -7.01
C VAL A 46 10.92 5.76 -8.19
N LEU A 47 9.61 5.53 -8.15
CA LEU A 47 8.92 4.80 -9.22
C LEU A 47 8.30 5.73 -10.27
N ASP A 48 8.07 7.00 -9.90
CA ASP A 48 7.56 8.09 -10.74
C ASP A 48 6.66 7.61 -11.91
N PRO A 49 5.50 6.98 -11.61
CA PRO A 49 4.66 6.40 -12.65
C PRO A 49 3.92 7.45 -13.50
N VAL A 50 4.26 8.76 -13.43
CA VAL A 50 3.61 9.81 -14.22
C VAL A 50 3.78 9.58 -15.72
N THR A 51 4.95 9.05 -16.15
CA THR A 51 5.30 8.99 -17.58
C THR A 51 5.58 7.58 -18.09
N GLU A 52 6.34 6.76 -17.34
CA GLU A 52 6.59 5.35 -17.67
C GLU A 52 7.03 4.60 -16.40
N MET A 53 6.36 3.51 -16.04
CA MET A 53 6.66 2.74 -14.83
C MET A 53 7.95 1.92 -15.02
N ARG A 54 9.11 2.59 -14.97
CA ARG A 54 10.44 1.98 -15.04
C ARG A 54 10.95 1.76 -13.63
N TRP A 55 10.86 0.53 -13.15
CA TRP A 55 11.58 0.13 -11.94
C TRP A 55 13.09 0.14 -12.27
N PRO A 56 13.88 1.10 -11.76
CA PRO A 56 15.30 1.19 -12.09
C PRO A 56 16.08 0.00 -11.52
N ASP A 57 15.57 -0.58 -10.42
CA ASP A 57 16.15 -1.71 -9.72
C ASP A 57 15.04 -2.71 -9.28
N PRO A 58 15.11 -3.99 -9.71
CA PRO A 58 14.24 -5.05 -9.23
C PRO A 58 14.29 -5.29 -7.71
N GLN A 59 15.35 -4.86 -7.01
CA GLN A 59 15.47 -4.93 -5.56
C GLN A 59 14.60 -3.88 -4.87
N ILE A 60 14.65 -2.61 -5.32
CA ILE A 60 13.76 -1.55 -4.83
C ILE A 60 12.30 -2.00 -4.94
N ARG A 61 11.96 -2.68 -6.04
CA ARG A 61 10.64 -3.30 -6.21
C ARG A 61 10.27 -4.29 -5.13
N ARG A 62 11.13 -5.27 -4.91
CA ARG A 62 10.86 -6.33 -3.94
C ARG A 62 10.72 -5.75 -2.54
N THR A 63 11.58 -4.79 -2.18
CA THR A 63 11.51 -4.09 -0.90
C THR A 63 10.21 -3.32 -0.74
N TRP A 64 9.82 -2.52 -1.74
CA TRP A 64 8.59 -1.72 -1.68
C TRP A 64 7.32 -2.58 -1.60
N ILE A 65 7.26 -3.69 -2.35
CA ILE A 65 6.14 -4.64 -2.26
C ILE A 65 6.11 -5.30 -0.88
N ALA A 66 7.26 -5.81 -0.40
CA ALA A 66 7.32 -6.46 0.91
C ALA A 66 6.93 -5.52 2.06
N GLU A 67 7.33 -4.25 1.96
CA GLU A 67 6.92 -3.22 2.91
C GLU A 67 5.42 -2.92 2.84
N GLY A 68 4.85 -2.86 1.64
CA GLY A 68 3.40 -2.72 1.45
C GLY A 68 2.62 -3.87 2.07
N GLU A 69 3.05 -5.12 1.87
CA GLU A 69 2.43 -6.30 2.49
C GLU A 69 2.54 -6.26 4.03
N GLN A 70 3.67 -5.78 4.57
CA GLN A 70 3.81 -5.60 6.01
C GLN A 70 2.86 -4.51 6.53
N LEU A 71 2.70 -3.39 5.80
CA LEU A 71 1.76 -2.33 6.15
C LEU A 71 0.30 -2.82 6.13
N VAL A 72 -0.06 -3.71 5.21
CA VAL A 72 -1.38 -4.39 5.21
C VAL A 72 -1.58 -5.18 6.49
N ALA A 73 -0.59 -5.98 6.91
CA ALA A 73 -0.66 -6.78 8.13
C ALA A 73 -0.76 -5.88 9.38
N ASP A 74 0.03 -4.81 9.44
CA ASP A 74 0.03 -3.86 10.56
C ASP A 74 -1.30 -3.10 10.65
N LEU A 75 -1.85 -2.65 9.51
CA LEU A 75 -3.18 -2.04 9.45
C LEU A 75 -4.29 -3.03 9.83
N GLN A 76 -4.19 -4.28 9.39
CA GLN A 76 -5.16 -5.31 9.75
C GLN A 76 -5.17 -5.57 11.26
N ALA A 77 -4.00 -5.51 11.91
CA ALA A 77 -3.87 -5.66 13.35
C ALA A 77 -4.48 -4.47 14.11
N GLU A 78 -4.28 -3.23 13.65
CA GLU A 78 -4.81 -2.03 14.31
C GLU A 78 -6.31 -1.82 14.06
N LEU A 79 -6.80 -2.07 12.84
CA LEU A 79 -8.20 -1.89 12.47
C LEU A 79 -9.10 -3.05 12.95
N GLY A 80 -8.48 -4.18 13.31
CA GLY A 80 -9.16 -5.35 13.84
C GLY A 80 -9.91 -6.18 12.78
N PRO A 81 -10.46 -7.33 13.18
CA PRO A 81 -11.03 -8.33 12.25
C PRO A 81 -12.35 -7.90 11.61
N GLY A 82 -12.96 -6.80 12.06
CA GLY A 82 -14.19 -6.26 11.49
C GLY A 82 -13.99 -5.58 10.14
N LEU A 83 -12.74 -5.31 9.76
CA LEU A 83 -12.34 -4.73 8.49
C LEU A 83 -11.31 -5.64 7.83
N SER A 84 -11.48 -5.96 6.55
CA SER A 84 -10.48 -6.68 5.77
C SER A 84 -9.54 -5.69 5.10
N VAL A 85 -8.26 -5.71 5.44
CA VAL A 85 -7.25 -4.89 4.78
C VAL A 85 -6.58 -5.71 3.69
N VAL A 86 -6.55 -5.17 2.48
CA VAL A 86 -5.97 -5.85 1.32
C VAL A 86 -4.99 -4.94 0.60
N GLY A 87 -3.88 -5.52 0.15
CA GLY A 87 -2.94 -4.92 -0.79
C GLY A 87 -3.05 -5.62 -2.14
N ASP A 88 -2.83 -4.87 -3.23
CA ASP A 88 -2.67 -5.42 -4.57
C ASP A 88 -1.39 -4.87 -5.20
N PHE A 89 -0.27 -4.96 -4.47
CA PHE A 89 0.97 -4.29 -4.88
C PHE A 89 1.69 -5.02 -6.02
N ALA A 90 1.45 -6.33 -6.14
CA ALA A 90 2.03 -7.16 -7.19
C ALA A 90 1.64 -6.70 -8.60
N ARG A 91 0.46 -6.07 -8.77
CA ARG A 91 0.02 -5.52 -10.06
C ARG A 91 0.92 -4.40 -10.59
N TYR A 92 1.67 -3.74 -9.71
CA TYR A 92 2.62 -2.68 -10.08
C TYR A 92 3.98 -3.26 -10.50
N ALA A 93 4.19 -4.57 -10.34
CA ALA A 93 5.38 -5.22 -10.87
C ALA A 93 5.23 -5.49 -12.38
N PRO A 94 6.28 -5.24 -13.19
CA PRO A 94 6.25 -5.65 -14.59
C PRO A 94 6.14 -7.18 -14.70
N PRO A 95 5.51 -7.71 -15.77
CA PRO A 95 5.42 -9.14 -15.99
C PRO A 95 6.84 -9.72 -15.97
N ARG A 96 7.02 -10.84 -15.24
CA ARG A 96 8.28 -11.57 -15.26
C ARG A 96 8.56 -11.95 -16.72
N ARG A 97 9.52 -11.30 -17.38
CA ARG A 97 10.10 -11.84 -18.61
C ARG A 97 10.85 -13.10 -18.20
N SER A 98 10.29 -14.25 -18.59
CA SER A 98 10.96 -15.55 -18.61
C SER A 98 12.15 -15.53 -19.56
#